data_AF-A0A965E1H2-F1
#
_entry.id   AF-A0A965E1H2-F1
#
_cell.length_a   1.000
_cell.length_b   1.000
_cell.length_c   1.000
_cell.angle_alpha   90.00
_cell.angle_beta   90.00
_cell.angle_gamma   90.00
#
_symmetry.space_group_name_H-M   'P 1'
#
loop_
_entity.id
_entity.type
_entity.pdbx_description
1 polymer ?
#
loop_
_entity_poly.entity_id
_entity_poly.type
_entity_poly.pdbx_seq_one_letter_code
_entity_poly.pdbx_strand_id
1 'polypeptide(L)'
;MTMRRSYGWLVYFGVLSTLSGLAIVLPIIYNLGQQLSSEQLEAARSRWRENGPPDYDLTFTVRHDRDQTRQRYVVRVRSGQVLLATCEGEVLYASVPLSGAIGLPFGSAAESPPWTIERVFERLTGMLAERETTGGRNFLVAVFDPKEGYPRRFVRRIARTSTREEWDLKLWRPGELEREADRYR
;
A
#
# COMPACT_ATOMS: atom_id res chain seq x y z
N MET A 1 38.50 -18.64 -57.80
CA MET A 1 37.25 -18.18 -57.17
C MET A 1 37.47 -18.09 -55.67
N THR A 2 37.68 -16.90 -55.13
CA THR A 2 37.77 -16.68 -53.68
C THR A 2 36.36 -16.54 -53.12
N MET A 3 35.90 -17.54 -52.36
CA MET A 3 34.61 -17.48 -51.65
C MET A 3 34.68 -16.34 -50.63
N ARG A 4 33.91 -15.28 -50.87
CA ARG A 4 33.72 -14.18 -49.92
C ARG A 4 32.86 -14.72 -48.77
N ARG A 5 33.50 -15.08 -47.66
CA ARG A 5 32.83 -15.66 -46.48
C ARG A 5 31.84 -14.62 -45.94
N SER A 6 30.54 -14.89 -46.05
CA SER A 6 29.52 -13.96 -45.56
C SER A 6 29.44 -14.05 -44.04
N TYR A 7 29.78 -12.97 -43.35
CA TYR A 7 29.63 -12.85 -41.89
C TYR A 7 28.21 -12.41 -41.48
N GLY A 8 27.33 -12.18 -42.45
CA GLY A 8 25.97 -11.71 -42.22
C GLY A 8 25.13 -12.65 -41.34
N TRP A 9 25.32 -13.98 -41.49
CA TRP A 9 24.61 -14.95 -40.65
C TRP A 9 25.07 -14.88 -39.19
N LEU A 10 26.37 -14.68 -38.92
CA LEU A 10 26.88 -14.51 -37.56
C LEU A 10 26.34 -13.25 -36.89
N VAL A 11 26.28 -12.13 -37.62
CA VAL A 11 25.68 -10.90 -37.12
C VAL A 11 24.18 -11.10 -36.85
N TYR A 12 23.47 -11.75 -37.78
CA TYR A 12 22.05 -12.05 -37.62
C TYR A 12 21.76 -12.87 -36.36
N PHE A 13 22.46 -14.00 -36.17
CA PHE A 13 22.26 -14.83 -34.98
C PHE A 13 22.74 -14.13 -33.71
N GLY A 14 23.80 -13.33 -33.78
CA GLY A 14 24.25 -12.49 -32.65
C GLY A 14 23.15 -11.54 -32.19
N VAL A 15 22.57 -10.77 -33.10
CA VAL A 15 21.46 -9.85 -32.80
C VAL A 15 20.23 -10.61 -32.30
N LEU A 16 19.88 -11.72 -32.94
CA LEU A 16 18.74 -12.54 -32.54
C LEU A 16 18.92 -13.07 -31.10
N SER A 17 20.08 -13.62 -30.76
CA SER A 17 20.39 -14.10 -29.41
C SER A 17 20.35 -12.97 -28.39
N THR A 18 20.87 -11.78 -28.71
CA THR A 18 20.79 -10.62 -27.81
C THR A 18 19.35 -10.18 -27.56
N LEU A 19 18.53 -10.06 -28.60
CA LEU A 19 17.12 -9.67 -28.47
C LEU A 19 16.32 -10.72 -27.69
N SER A 20 16.53 -12.01 -27.96
CA SER A 20 15.91 -13.09 -27.20
C SER A 20 16.32 -13.06 -25.72
N GLY A 21 17.59 -12.81 -25.42
CA GLY A 21 18.07 -12.65 -24.05
C GLY A 21 17.39 -11.49 -23.33
N LEU A 22 17.33 -10.31 -23.96
CA LEU A 22 16.65 -9.13 -23.41
C LEU A 22 15.15 -9.38 -23.17
N ALA A 23 14.47 -10.03 -24.12
CA ALA A 23 13.05 -10.33 -24.01
C ALA A 23 12.72 -11.24 -22.82
N ILE A 24 13.64 -12.10 -22.40
CA ILE A 24 13.48 -12.98 -21.23
C ILE A 24 13.88 -12.25 -19.93
N VAL A 25 15.00 -11.53 -19.95
CA VAL A 25 15.59 -10.94 -18.74
C VAL A 25 14.79 -9.73 -18.25
N LEU A 26 14.33 -8.85 -19.16
CA LEU A 26 13.63 -7.62 -18.77
C LEU A 26 12.36 -7.87 -17.95
N PRO A 27 11.44 -8.80 -18.34
CA PRO A 27 10.26 -9.11 -17.53
C PRO A 27 10.59 -9.66 -16.14
N ILE A 28 11.66 -10.46 -16.03
CA ILE A 28 12.08 -11.04 -14.75
C ILE A 28 12.53 -9.94 -13.79
N ILE A 29 13.42 -9.06 -14.25
CA ILE A 29 13.91 -7.91 -13.46
C ILE A 29 12.75 -7.00 -13.08
N TYR A 30 11.85 -6.70 -14.02
CA TYR A 30 10.69 -5.86 -13.77
C TYR A 30 9.76 -6.46 -12.69
N ASN A 31 9.44 -7.75 -12.80
CA ASN A 31 8.54 -8.42 -11.85
C ASN A 31 9.17 -8.55 -10.45
N LEU A 32 10.48 -8.79 -10.37
CA LEU A 32 11.20 -8.80 -9.10
C LEU A 32 11.26 -7.40 -8.48
N GLY A 33 11.50 -6.37 -9.28
CA GLY A 33 11.57 -4.97 -8.82
C GLY A 33 10.23 -4.39 -8.34
N GLN A 34 9.10 -4.94 -8.80
CA GLN A 34 7.78 -4.53 -8.32
C GLN A 34 7.43 -5.06 -6.93
N GLN A 35 8.11 -6.10 -6.47
CA GLN A 35 7.80 -6.69 -5.18
C GLN A 35 8.28 -5.79 -4.05
N LEU A 36 7.43 -5.63 -3.04
CA LEU A 36 7.77 -4.89 -1.84
C LEU A 36 8.95 -5.56 -1.14
N SER A 37 10.04 -4.82 -0.97
CA SER A 37 11.18 -5.20 -0.14
C SER A 37 11.12 -4.56 1.25
N SER A 38 11.84 -5.13 2.21
CA SER A 38 12.01 -4.56 3.55
C SER A 38 12.66 -3.18 3.49
N GLU A 39 13.71 -3.04 2.68
CA GLU A 39 14.42 -1.76 2.47
C GLU A 39 13.49 -0.66 1.92
N GLN A 40 12.64 -0.98 0.94
CA GLN A 40 11.65 -0.04 0.42
C GLN A 40 10.66 0.40 1.50
N LEU A 41 10.19 -0.54 2.33
CA LEU A 41 9.26 -0.27 3.42
C LEU A 41 9.91 0.61 4.51
N GLU A 42 11.15 0.31 4.88
CA GLU A 42 11.91 1.09 5.86
C GLU A 42 12.21 2.50 5.35
N ALA A 43 12.68 2.64 4.12
CA ALA A 43 12.94 3.95 3.50
C ALA A 43 11.66 4.79 3.38
N ALA A 44 10.51 4.16 3.11
CA ALA A 44 9.21 4.83 3.12
C ALA A 44 8.79 5.25 4.53
N ARG A 45 8.99 4.38 5.53
CA ARG A 45 8.68 4.67 6.93
C ARG A 45 9.55 5.79 7.50
N SER A 46 10.84 5.82 7.17
CA SER A 46 11.73 6.91 7.55
C SER A 46 11.28 8.24 6.94
N ARG A 47 10.93 8.25 5.65
CA ARG A 47 10.36 9.44 4.99
C ARG A 47 9.09 9.94 5.66
N TRP A 48 8.22 9.03 6.11
CA TRP A 48 7.02 9.38 6.86
C TRP A 48 7.32 9.99 8.23
N ARG A 49 8.30 9.46 8.95
CA ARG A 49 8.71 10.03 10.24
C ARG A 49 9.32 11.43 10.10
N GLU A 50 10.02 11.68 9.00
CA GLU A 50 10.68 12.95 8.72
C GLU A 50 9.73 14.01 8.15
N ASN A 51 8.84 13.61 7.23
CA ASN A 51 8.05 14.54 6.42
C ASN A 51 6.53 14.40 6.62
N GLY A 52 6.08 13.40 7.36
CA GLY A 52 4.66 13.15 7.59
C GLY A 52 4.02 14.28 8.41
N PRO A 53 2.84 14.79 8.00
CA PRO A 53 2.16 15.81 8.76
C PRO A 53 1.68 15.24 10.12
N PRO A 54 1.77 16.02 11.22
CA PRO A 54 1.28 15.59 12.53
C PRO A 54 -0.26 15.54 12.60
N ASP A 55 -0.92 16.30 11.74
CA ASP A 55 -2.36 16.40 11.61
C ASP A 55 -2.79 15.93 10.22
N TYR A 56 -3.64 14.92 10.16
CA TYR A 56 -4.16 14.43 8.88
C TYR A 56 -5.51 13.74 9.04
N ASP A 57 -6.26 13.72 7.95
CA ASP A 57 -7.42 12.85 7.80
C ASP A 57 -7.06 11.74 6.81
N LEU A 58 -7.22 10.48 7.22
CA LEU A 58 -6.91 9.31 6.43
C LEU A 58 -8.20 8.64 6.00
N THR A 59 -8.35 8.40 4.69
CA THR A 59 -9.31 7.44 4.17
C THR A 59 -8.55 6.18 3.80
N PHE A 60 -8.86 5.07 4.48
CA PHE A 60 -8.29 3.77 4.26
C PHE A 60 -9.37 2.84 3.72
N THR A 61 -9.18 2.32 2.51
CA THR A 61 -10.20 1.50 1.87
C THR A 61 -9.65 0.12 1.56
N VAL A 62 -10.32 -0.92 2.02
CA VAL A 62 -9.94 -2.32 1.82
C VAL A 62 -10.93 -2.97 0.87
N ARG A 63 -10.41 -3.69 -0.11
CA ARG A 63 -11.20 -4.51 -1.04
C ARG A 63 -10.61 -5.91 -1.10
N HIS A 64 -11.47 -6.91 -0.96
CA HIS A 64 -11.13 -8.32 -1.17
C HIS A 64 -11.84 -8.83 -2.42
N ASP A 65 -11.14 -9.51 -3.33
CA ASP A 65 -11.69 -9.90 -4.64
C ASP A 65 -12.92 -10.85 -4.56
N ARG A 66 -13.07 -11.59 -3.45
CA ARG A 66 -14.23 -12.47 -3.21
C ARG A 66 -15.43 -11.75 -2.61
N ASP A 67 -15.24 -10.58 -2.00
CA ASP A 67 -16.28 -9.81 -1.35
C ASP A 67 -16.46 -8.48 -2.08
N GLN A 68 -17.63 -8.24 -2.66
CA GLN A 68 -17.94 -6.93 -3.26
C GLN A 68 -18.03 -5.81 -2.21
N THR A 69 -18.02 -6.15 -0.92
CA THR A 69 -18.02 -5.19 0.18
C THR A 69 -16.66 -4.52 0.29
N ARG A 70 -16.61 -3.27 -0.18
CA ARG A 70 -15.48 -2.37 0.04
C ARG A 70 -15.64 -1.79 1.44
N GLN A 71 -14.69 -2.05 2.34
CA GLN A 71 -14.68 -1.47 3.68
C GLN A 71 -13.89 -0.17 3.67
N ARG A 72 -14.56 0.93 4.00
CA ARG A 72 -14.01 2.28 4.08
C ARG A 72 -13.88 2.68 5.53
N TYR A 73 -12.63 2.86 5.93
CA TYR A 73 -12.23 3.42 7.20
C TYR A 73 -11.88 4.89 7.02
N VAL A 74 -12.33 5.72 7.96
CA VAL A 74 -11.94 7.13 8.05
C VAL A 74 -11.32 7.35 9.42
N VAL A 75 -10.09 7.85 9.44
CA VAL A 75 -9.35 8.09 10.67
C VAL A 75 -8.88 9.53 10.69
N ARG A 76 -9.18 10.24 11.77
CA ARG A 76 -8.77 11.62 11.99
C ARG A 76 -7.69 11.64 13.05
N VAL A 77 -6.52 12.13 12.68
CA VAL A 77 -5.37 12.24 13.57
C VAL A 77 -5.06 13.71 13.78
N ARG A 78 -4.94 14.12 15.04
CA ARG A 78 -4.51 15.47 15.43
C ARG A 78 -3.41 15.40 16.47
N SER A 79 -2.36 16.19 16.29
CA SER A 79 -1.15 16.19 17.13
C SER A 79 -0.58 14.78 17.31
N GLY A 80 -0.62 13.95 16.27
CA GLY A 80 -0.19 12.54 16.32
C GLY A 80 -1.11 11.59 17.10
N GLN A 81 -2.23 12.06 17.64
CA GLN A 81 -3.21 11.23 18.34
C GLN A 81 -4.46 11.00 17.50
N VAL A 82 -5.03 9.80 17.56
CA VAL A 82 -6.29 9.50 16.89
C VAL A 82 -7.42 10.18 17.65
N LEU A 83 -8.16 11.07 16.98
CA LEU A 83 -9.35 11.70 17.57
C LEU A 83 -10.61 10.87 17.31
N LEU A 84 -10.72 10.33 16.10
CA LEU A 84 -11.88 9.59 15.62
C LEU A 84 -11.44 8.54 14.61
N ALA A 85 -11.99 7.34 14.70
CA ALA A 85 -11.95 6.34 13.64
C ALA A 85 -13.35 5.80 13.40
N THR A 86 -13.77 5.75 12.14
CA THR A 86 -15.06 5.20 11.72
C THR A 86 -14.86 4.14 10.64
N CYS A 87 -15.75 3.16 10.55
CA CYS A 87 -15.84 2.20 9.45
C CYS A 87 -17.26 2.21 8.90
N GLU A 88 -17.43 2.42 7.59
CA GLU A 88 -18.77 2.51 6.97
C GLU A 88 -19.73 3.49 7.67
N GLY A 89 -19.18 4.55 8.28
CA GLY A 89 -19.95 5.55 9.03
C GLY A 89 -20.22 5.20 10.50
N GLU A 90 -19.94 3.97 10.93
CA GLU A 90 -20.02 3.57 12.33
C GLU A 90 -18.76 3.99 13.09
N VAL A 91 -18.92 4.59 14.27
CA VAL A 91 -17.80 5.02 15.11
C VAL A 91 -17.16 3.78 15.74
N LEU A 92 -15.92 3.50 15.34
CA LEU A 92 -15.11 2.45 15.95
C LEU A 92 -14.42 2.99 17.20
N TYR A 93 -13.83 4.17 17.08
CA TYR A 93 -13.06 4.78 18.14
C TYR A 93 -13.30 6.28 18.18
N ALA A 94 -13.48 6.83 19.37
CA ALA A 94 -13.43 8.26 19.61
C ALA A 94 -12.56 8.53 20.83
N SER A 95 -11.68 9.52 20.73
CA SER A 95 -10.88 9.99 21.87
C SER A 95 -11.79 10.41 23.04
N VAL A 96 -11.28 10.36 24.27
CA VAL A 96 -12.00 10.79 25.48
C VAL A 96 -12.64 12.18 25.35
N PRO A 97 -11.91 13.24 24.91
CA PRO A 97 -12.51 14.57 24.78
C PRO A 97 -13.62 14.60 23.73
N LEU A 98 -13.48 13.85 22.63
CA LEU A 98 -14.51 13.81 21.59
C LEU A 98 -15.73 12.99 22.03
N SER A 99 -15.51 11.82 22.64
CA SER A 99 -16.55 10.93 23.18
C SER A 99 -17.50 11.68 24.12
N GLY A 100 -16.94 12.48 25.05
CA GLY A 100 -17.73 13.30 25.96
C GLY A 100 -18.55 14.39 25.25
N ALA A 101 -18.04 14.95 24.14
CA ALA A 101 -18.75 15.97 23.37
C ALA A 101 -19.90 15.40 22.50
N ILE A 102 -19.76 14.17 21.99
CA ILE A 102 -20.77 13.52 21.13
C ILE A 102 -21.70 12.55 21.90
N GLY A 103 -21.60 12.52 23.23
CA GLY A 103 -22.47 11.71 24.09
C GLY A 103 -22.28 10.20 23.94
N LEU A 104 -21.12 9.75 23.45
CA LEU A 104 -20.78 8.33 23.39
C LEU A 104 -20.24 7.84 24.74
N PRO A 105 -20.51 6.57 25.12
CA PRO A 105 -19.89 5.99 26.31
C PRO A 105 -18.36 6.08 26.20
N PHE A 106 -17.73 6.50 27.30
CA PHE A 106 -16.28 6.70 27.38
C PHE A 106 -15.52 5.46 26.90
N GLY A 107 -14.76 5.63 25.82
CA GLY A 107 -13.93 4.57 25.28
C GLY A 107 -14.74 3.47 24.62
N SER A 108 -15.34 3.76 23.45
CA SER A 108 -15.67 2.70 22.51
C SER A 108 -14.37 1.97 22.17
N ALA A 109 -14.11 0.90 22.91
CA ALA A 109 -13.02 0.00 22.66
C ALA A 109 -13.41 -0.77 21.40
N ALA A 110 -13.08 -0.23 20.23
CA ALA A 110 -13.00 -1.08 19.06
C ALA A 110 -12.12 -2.28 19.44
N GLU A 111 -12.63 -3.49 19.23
CA GLU A 111 -11.86 -4.74 19.41
C GLU A 111 -10.56 -4.73 18.59
N SER A 112 -10.45 -3.83 17.61
CA SER A 112 -9.24 -3.57 16.83
C SER A 112 -8.77 -2.12 16.95
N PRO A 113 -7.45 -1.89 17.12
CA PRO A 113 -6.89 -0.55 17.16
C PRO A 113 -7.14 0.20 15.84
N PRO A 114 -7.31 1.53 15.87
CA PRO A 114 -7.63 2.34 14.69
C PRO A 114 -6.53 2.30 13.63
N TRP A 115 -6.93 2.35 12.35
CA TRP A 115 -6.02 2.33 11.19
C TRP A 115 -5.26 3.65 11.02
N THR A 116 -4.10 3.78 11.67
CA THR A 116 -3.15 4.87 11.42
C THR A 116 -2.12 4.49 10.36
N ILE A 117 -1.38 5.47 9.81
CA ILE A 117 -0.29 5.20 8.85
C ILE A 117 0.79 4.29 9.48
N GLU A 118 1.15 4.52 10.74
CA GLU A 118 2.09 3.66 11.46
C GLU A 118 1.55 2.23 11.61
N ARG A 119 0.24 2.07 11.88
CA ARG A 119 -0.38 0.75 11.96
C ARG A 119 -0.36 0.03 10.62
N VAL A 120 -0.54 0.76 9.51
CA VAL A 120 -0.40 0.21 8.17
C VAL A 120 1.03 -0.27 7.94
N PHE A 121 2.05 0.52 8.31
CA PHE A 121 3.45 0.08 8.23
C PHE A 121 3.72 -1.19 9.03
N GLU A 122 3.28 -1.26 10.30
CA GLU A 122 3.42 -2.46 11.14
C GLU A 122 2.78 -3.69 10.48
N ARG A 123 1.59 -3.50 9.91
CA ARG A 123 0.88 -4.58 9.24
C ARG A 123 1.60 -5.04 7.97
N LEU A 124 2.15 -4.12 7.18
CA LEU A 124 2.98 -4.45 6.01
C LEU A 124 4.26 -5.20 6.41
N THR A 125 4.92 -4.78 7.48
CA THR A 125 6.09 -5.49 8.04
C THR A 125 5.72 -6.92 8.43
N GLY A 126 4.59 -7.11 9.11
CA GLY A 126 4.10 -8.45 9.46
C GLY A 126 3.83 -9.33 8.24
N MET A 127 3.27 -8.78 7.15
CA MET A 127 3.04 -9.52 5.91
C MET A 127 4.34 -9.87 5.17
N LEU A 128 5.35 -9.00 5.23
CA LEU A 128 6.68 -9.32 4.68
C LEU A 128 7.33 -10.47 5.45
N ALA A 129 7.27 -10.45 6.77
CA ALA A 129 7.78 -11.56 7.59
C ALA A 129 7.03 -12.87 7.31
N GLU A 130 5.70 -12.83 7.15
CA GLU A 130 4.89 -14.00 6.74
C GLU A 130 5.30 -14.53 5.36
N ARG A 131 5.66 -13.62 4.44
CA ARG A 131 6.13 -14.00 3.11
C ARG A 131 7.48 -14.73 3.18
N GLU A 132 8.40 -14.28 4.02
CA GLU A 132 9.70 -14.93 4.22
C GLU A 132 9.52 -16.36 4.76
N THR A 133 8.64 -16.54 5.75
CA THR A 133 8.38 -17.88 6.33
C THR A 133 7.67 -18.83 5.37
N THR A 134 6.85 -18.31 4.44
CA THR A 134 6.16 -19.10 3.42
C THR A 134 6.97 -19.33 2.13
N GLY A 135 8.26 -18.92 2.12
CA GLY A 135 9.16 -19.11 0.99
C GLY A 135 8.86 -18.20 -0.20
N GLY A 136 8.40 -16.96 0.05
CA GLY A 136 8.25 -15.94 -0.98
C GLY A 136 7.00 -16.08 -1.86
N ARG A 137 6.10 -17.02 -1.54
CA ARG A 137 4.96 -17.39 -2.39
C ARG A 137 3.90 -16.29 -2.52
N ASN A 138 3.76 -15.44 -1.51
CA ASN A 138 2.83 -14.32 -1.55
C ASN A 138 3.42 -13.16 -2.35
N PHE A 139 2.63 -12.58 -3.26
CA PHE A 139 3.01 -11.37 -3.99
C PHE A 139 2.51 -10.15 -3.23
N LEU A 140 3.44 -9.27 -2.86
CA LEU A 140 3.18 -8.04 -2.14
C LEU A 140 3.72 -6.89 -2.97
N VAL A 141 2.86 -5.93 -3.30
CA VAL A 141 3.23 -4.72 -4.05
C VAL A 141 2.69 -3.53 -3.27
N ALA A 142 3.54 -2.54 -3.00
CA ALA A 142 3.11 -1.28 -2.41
C ALA A 142 3.63 -0.10 -3.24
N VAL A 143 2.81 0.94 -3.33
CA VAL A 143 3.19 2.23 -3.89
C VAL A 143 3.16 3.22 -2.75
N PHE A 144 4.29 3.89 -2.51
CA PHE A 144 4.44 4.90 -1.48
C PHE A 144 4.40 6.29 -2.10
N ASP A 145 3.96 7.27 -1.32
CA ASP A 145 4.08 8.66 -1.71
C ASP A 145 5.58 9.07 -1.78
N PRO A 146 6.05 9.71 -2.86
CA PRO A 146 7.45 10.06 -2.99
C PRO A 146 7.89 11.13 -1.99
N LYS A 147 6.98 12.02 -1.58
CA LYS A 147 7.27 13.18 -0.72
C LYS A 147 7.14 12.82 0.75
N GLU A 148 6.02 12.23 1.12
CA GLU A 148 5.67 11.97 2.52
C GLU A 148 5.96 10.52 2.91
N GLY A 149 6.15 9.60 1.97
CA GLY A 149 6.50 8.21 2.27
C GLY A 149 5.35 7.32 2.73
N TYR A 150 4.14 7.85 2.97
CA TYR A 150 3.01 7.02 3.38
C TYR A 150 2.59 6.03 2.26
N PRO A 151 2.07 4.84 2.61
CA PRO A 151 1.56 3.89 1.62
C PRO A 151 0.32 4.48 0.96
N ARG A 152 0.28 4.57 -0.37
CA ARG A 152 -0.89 5.06 -1.15
C ARG A 152 -1.75 3.91 -1.66
N ARG A 153 -1.10 2.84 -2.11
CA ARG A 153 -1.76 1.65 -2.62
C ARG A 153 -0.98 0.43 -2.21
N PHE A 154 -1.68 -0.61 -1.82
CA PHE A 154 -1.07 -1.90 -1.55
C PHE A 154 -1.91 -3.01 -2.18
N VAL A 155 -1.23 -4.01 -2.74
CA VAL A 155 -1.86 -5.18 -3.33
C VAL A 155 -1.15 -6.41 -2.80
N ARG A 156 -1.93 -7.29 -2.17
CA ARG A 156 -1.50 -8.63 -1.79
C ARG A 156 -2.24 -9.65 -2.62
N ARG A 157 -1.49 -10.61 -3.17
CA ARG A 157 -2.03 -11.82 -3.78
C ARG A 157 -1.46 -13.04 -3.09
N ILE A 158 -2.34 -13.86 -2.53
CA ILE A 158 -1.95 -15.08 -1.83
C ILE A 158 -1.79 -16.19 -2.86
N ALA A 159 -0.61 -16.82 -2.88
CA ALA A 159 -0.31 -17.90 -3.80
C ALA A 159 -1.33 -19.05 -3.64
N ARG A 160 -1.68 -19.70 -4.77
CA ARG A 160 -2.63 -20.83 -4.84
C ARG A 160 -4.09 -20.49 -4.48
N THR A 161 -4.40 -19.22 -4.23
CA THR A 161 -5.78 -18.75 -4.06
C THR A 161 -6.09 -17.67 -5.10
N SER A 162 -7.38 -17.47 -5.37
CA SER A 162 -7.85 -16.27 -6.09
C SER A 162 -7.96 -15.05 -5.18
N THR A 163 -7.51 -15.14 -3.92
CA THR A 163 -7.65 -14.06 -2.95
C THR A 163 -6.66 -12.96 -3.27
N ARG A 164 -7.21 -11.82 -3.71
CA ARG A 164 -6.50 -10.56 -3.85
C ARG A 164 -7.09 -9.57 -2.86
N GLU A 165 -6.21 -8.97 -2.08
CA GLU A 165 -6.51 -7.92 -1.13
C GLU A 165 -5.86 -6.64 -1.65
N GLU A 166 -6.64 -5.58 -1.73
CA GLU A 166 -6.21 -4.28 -2.22
C GLU A 166 -6.57 -3.20 -1.23
N TRP A 167 -5.57 -2.39 -0.87
CA TRP A 167 -5.74 -1.25 -0.01
C TRP A 167 -5.47 0.02 -0.79
N ASP A 168 -6.40 0.97 -0.67
CA ASP A 168 -6.25 2.33 -1.17
C ASP A 168 -6.23 3.28 0.03
N LEU A 169 -5.17 4.07 0.11
CA LEU A 169 -4.94 5.02 1.18
C LEU A 169 -4.88 6.42 0.59
N LYS A 170 -5.73 7.29 1.12
CA LYS A 170 -5.71 8.70 0.77
C LYS A 170 -5.57 9.54 2.03
N LEU A 171 -4.46 10.27 2.09
CA LEU A 171 -4.22 11.29 3.07
C LEU A 171 -4.86 12.59 2.60
N TRP A 172 -5.48 13.30 3.53
CA TRP A 172 -6.12 14.58 3.32
C TRP A 172 -5.61 15.57 4.35
N ARG A 173 -5.56 16.86 3.98
CA ARG A 173 -5.30 17.89 4.97
C ARG A 173 -6.47 17.95 5.96
N PRO A 174 -6.23 18.38 7.20
CA PRO A 174 -7.28 18.56 8.20
C PRO A 174 -8.48 19.34 7.64
N GLY A 175 -9.67 18.74 7.68
CA GLY A 175 -10.92 19.37 7.23
C GLY A 175 -11.09 19.48 5.71
N GLU A 176 -10.18 18.92 4.91
CA GLU A 176 -10.36 18.78 3.46
C GLU A 176 -11.33 17.64 3.12
N LEU A 177 -11.30 16.57 3.92
CA LEU A 177 -12.21 15.43 3.77
C LEU A 177 -13.68 15.84 3.91
N GLU A 178 -13.99 16.75 4.85
CA GLU A 178 -15.35 17.26 5.07
C GLU A 178 -15.82 18.10 3.88
N ARG A 179 -14.95 18.98 3.37
CA ARG A 179 -15.23 19.78 2.17
C ARG A 179 -15.48 18.92 0.93
N GLU A 180 -14.76 17.81 0.78
CA GLU A 180 -15.00 16.88 -0.32
C GLU A 180 -16.33 16.11 -0.12
N ALA A 181 -16.66 15.72 1.12
CA ALA A 181 -17.92 15.04 1.42
C ALA A 181 -19.14 15.92 1.15
N ASP A 182 -19.07 17.21 1.49
CA ASP A 182 -20.15 18.18 1.26
C ASP A 182 -20.36 18.51 -0.23
N ARG A 183 -19.34 18.32 -1.10
CA ARG A 183 -19.48 18.56 -2.54
C ARG A 183 -20.49 17.60 -3.22
N TYR A 184 -20.76 16.45 -2.61
CA TYR A 184 -21.64 15.42 -3.17
C TYR A 184 -23.00 15.34 -2.44
N ARG A 185 -23.29 16.29 -1.55
CA ARG A 185 -24.62 16.49 -0.97
C ARG A 185 -25.38 17.55 -1.75
#